data_AF-A0A2R8BY44-F1
#
_entry.id   AF-A0A2R8BY44-F1
#
_cell.length_a   1.000
_cell.length_b   1.000
_cell.length_c   1.000
_cell.angle_alpha   90.00
_cell.angle_beta   90.00
_cell.angle_gamma   90.00
#
_symmetry.space_group_name_H-M   'P 1'
#
loop_
_entity.id
_entity.type
_entity.pdbx_description
1 polymer ?
#
loop_
_entity_poly.entity_id
_entity_poly.type
_entity_poly.pdbx_seq_one_letter_code
_entity_poly.pdbx_strand_id
1 'polypeptide(L)'
;MANYEYTDKDLAKQEAVLAELRAGLEAKGWDAVPSDRELAQLPSVRLAVLANLPLDSEAWQRDARNIPSVAKAIEKREKEQRDAEVRDLLESGDAESDLQRQMATMNPEQRINFARKNGLASKPPADKPAPSNEEKARAIKLMWEIQSPQARMAYARKMGIA
;
A
#
# COMPACT_ATOMS: atom_id res chain seq x y z
N MET A 1 25.16 -28.47 -16.86
CA MET A 1 25.79 -27.80 -15.69
C MET A 1 26.05 -28.88 -14.65
N ALA A 2 27.29 -29.06 -14.20
CA ALA A 2 27.61 -30.05 -13.18
C ALA A 2 26.90 -29.66 -11.87
N ASN A 3 26.18 -30.60 -11.26
CA ASN A 3 25.68 -30.44 -9.90
C ASN A 3 26.90 -30.56 -8.98
N TYR A 4 27.35 -29.43 -8.44
CA TYR A 4 28.36 -29.44 -7.38
C TYR A 4 27.73 -30.12 -6.16
N GLU A 5 28.32 -31.24 -5.73
CA GLU A 5 27.92 -31.91 -4.50
C GLU A 5 28.53 -31.15 -3.32
N TYR A 6 27.68 -30.60 -2.46
CA TYR A 6 28.12 -29.91 -1.25
C TYR A 6 28.73 -30.91 -0.27
N THR A 7 29.88 -30.57 0.30
CA THR A 7 30.45 -31.32 1.42
C THR A 7 29.74 -30.93 2.72
N ASP A 8 29.87 -31.76 3.76
CA ASP A 8 29.32 -31.45 5.10
C ASP A 8 29.81 -30.09 5.63
N LYS A 9 31.04 -29.69 5.29
CA LYS A 9 31.59 -28.39 5.63
C LYS A 9 30.90 -27.25 4.90
N ASP A 10 30.48 -27.47 3.66
CA ASP A 10 29.80 -26.45 2.86
C ASP A 10 28.35 -26.28 3.31
N LEU A 11 27.69 -27.38 3.72
CA LEU A 11 26.36 -27.34 4.33
C LEU A 11 26.36 -26.55 5.64
N ALA A 12 27.32 -26.81 6.54
CA ALA A 12 27.45 -26.06 7.79
C ALA A 12 27.72 -24.56 7.55
N LYS A 13 28.53 -24.22 6.54
CA LYS A 13 28.75 -22.81 6.14
C LYS A 13 27.49 -22.20 5.55
N GLN A 14 26.77 -22.94 4.72
CA GLN A 14 25.53 -22.49 4.12
C GLN A 14 24.51 -22.15 5.20
N GLU A 15 24.37 -22.97 6.24
CA GLU A 15 23.50 -22.66 7.39
C GLU A 15 23.91 -21.36 8.09
N ALA A 16 25.21 -21.15 8.33
CA ALA A 16 25.71 -19.93 8.95
C ALA A 16 25.42 -18.68 8.09
N VAL A 17 25.67 -18.75 6.78
CA VAL A 17 25.41 -17.66 5.83
C VAL A 17 23.90 -17.38 5.73
N LEU A 18 23.06 -18.41 5.74
CA LEU A 18 21.60 -18.25 5.74
C LEU A 18 21.10 -17.59 7.02
N ALA A 19 21.67 -17.94 8.18
CA ALA A 19 21.34 -17.30 9.45
C ALA A 19 21.70 -15.80 9.45
N GLU A 20 22.90 -15.45 8.95
CA GLU A 20 23.33 -14.05 8.80
C GLU A 20 22.42 -13.27 7.85
N LEU A 21 22.06 -13.88 6.72
CA LEU A 21 21.16 -13.28 5.73
C LEU A 21 19.76 -13.02 6.31
N ARG A 22 19.21 -13.97 7.08
CA ARG A 22 17.91 -13.79 7.76
C ARG A 22 17.95 -12.65 8.76
N ALA A 23 18.99 -12.59 9.59
CA ALA A 23 19.17 -11.48 10.51
C ALA A 23 19.28 -10.12 9.76
N GLY A 24 19.95 -10.11 8.61
CA GLY A 24 20.03 -8.94 7.74
C GLY A 24 18.68 -8.51 7.15
N LEU A 25 17.85 -9.47 6.72
CA LEU A 25 16.50 -9.22 6.23
C LEU A 25 15.59 -8.64 7.33
N GLU A 26 15.62 -9.24 8.53
CA GLU A 26 14.86 -8.78 9.69
C GLU A 26 15.30 -7.37 10.14
N ALA A 27 16.60 -7.11 10.20
CA ALA A 27 17.12 -5.78 10.53
C ALA A 27 16.67 -4.70 9.52
N LYS A 28 16.47 -5.09 8.25
CA LYS A 28 15.93 -4.24 7.18
C LYS A 28 14.41 -4.21 7.16
N GLY A 29 13.71 -4.88 8.09
CA GLY A 29 12.26 -5.02 8.10
C GLY A 29 11.72 -5.61 6.79
N TRP A 30 12.51 -6.47 6.14
CA TRP A 30 12.14 -7.22 4.93
C TRP A 30 11.70 -8.63 5.31
N ASP A 31 10.92 -8.73 6.39
CA ASP A 31 10.47 -9.95 7.08
C ASP A 31 9.45 -10.75 6.26
N ALA A 32 9.58 -10.71 4.93
CA ALA A 32 9.03 -11.75 4.08
C ALA A 32 9.53 -13.11 4.60
N VAL A 33 8.77 -14.17 4.32
CA VAL A 33 9.17 -15.55 4.65
C VAL A 33 9.73 -16.21 3.38
N PRO A 34 10.89 -15.80 2.82
CA PRO A 34 11.55 -16.58 1.79
C PRO A 34 12.03 -17.88 2.43
N SER A 35 11.80 -18.98 1.72
CA SER A 35 12.27 -20.29 2.16
C SER A 35 13.79 -20.36 2.12
N ASP A 36 14.39 -21.23 2.94
CA ASP A 36 15.84 -21.47 2.92
C ASP A 36 16.33 -21.92 1.55
N ARG A 37 15.48 -22.60 0.79
CA ARG A 37 15.78 -23.00 -0.57
C ARG A 37 15.92 -21.80 -1.51
N GLU A 38 15.08 -20.79 -1.38
CA GLU A 38 15.16 -19.57 -2.19
C GLU A 38 16.39 -18.74 -1.82
N LEU A 39 16.64 -18.58 -0.52
CA LEU A 39 17.82 -17.89 -0.02
C LEU A 39 19.13 -18.61 -0.42
N ALA A 40 19.15 -19.93 -0.33
CA ALA A 40 20.29 -20.76 -0.73
C ALA A 40 20.62 -20.67 -2.23
N GLN A 41 19.63 -20.36 -3.07
CA GLN A 41 19.81 -20.23 -4.51
C GLN A 41 20.36 -18.87 -4.93
N LEU A 42 20.44 -17.89 -4.01
CA LEU A 42 20.98 -16.59 -4.31
C LEU A 42 22.46 -16.69 -4.75
N PRO A 43 22.85 -16.01 -5.85
CA PRO A 43 24.23 -16.01 -6.33
C PRO A 43 25.24 -15.59 -5.26
N SER A 44 24.94 -14.52 -4.51
CA SER A 44 25.74 -14.06 -3.37
C SER A 44 25.95 -15.13 -2.28
N VAL A 45 24.92 -15.87 -1.92
CA VAL A 45 25.02 -16.96 -0.93
C VAL A 45 25.86 -18.12 -1.46
N ARG A 46 25.65 -18.53 -2.71
CA ARG A 46 26.44 -19.59 -3.34
C ARG A 46 27.90 -19.21 -3.47
N LEU A 47 28.20 -17.96 -3.80
CA LEU A 47 29.56 -17.44 -3.88
C LEU A 47 30.23 -17.41 -2.50
N ALA A 48 29.53 -16.94 -1.46
CA ALA A 48 30.06 -16.95 -0.10
C ALA A 48 30.42 -18.37 0.38
N VAL A 49 29.56 -19.35 0.12
CA VAL A 49 29.78 -20.76 0.50
C VAL A 49 30.92 -21.39 -0.31
N LEU A 50 30.88 -21.29 -1.65
CA LEU A 50 31.82 -21.99 -2.53
C LEU A 50 33.21 -21.35 -2.56
N ALA A 51 33.28 -20.01 -2.55
CA ALA A 51 34.55 -19.28 -2.56
C ALA A 51 35.11 -19.04 -1.16
N ASN A 52 34.38 -19.46 -0.11
CA ASN A 52 34.73 -19.24 1.28
C ASN A 52 35.00 -17.75 1.59
N LEU A 53 34.12 -16.89 1.08
CA LEU A 53 34.18 -15.44 1.23
C LEU A 53 33.12 -14.96 2.24
N PRO A 54 33.35 -13.83 2.92
CA PRO A 54 32.31 -13.20 3.73
C PRO A 54 31.10 -12.84 2.86
N LEU A 55 29.91 -12.86 3.47
CA LEU A 55 28.68 -12.48 2.79
C LEU A 55 28.71 -10.98 2.48
N ASP A 56 28.81 -10.64 1.19
CA ASP A 56 28.82 -9.25 0.74
C ASP A 56 27.44 -8.60 0.94
N SER A 57 27.42 -7.60 1.82
CA SER A 57 26.21 -6.90 2.23
C SER A 57 25.44 -6.24 1.09
N GLU A 58 26.13 -5.70 0.09
CA GLU A 58 25.49 -5.04 -1.05
C GLU A 58 24.97 -6.06 -2.05
N ALA A 59 25.76 -7.11 -2.29
CA ALA A 59 25.43 -8.15 -3.25
C ALA A 59 24.16 -8.93 -2.82
N TRP A 60 24.09 -9.37 -1.56
CA TRP A 60 22.91 -10.11 -1.10
C TRP A 60 21.66 -9.24 -1.06
N GLN A 61 21.78 -7.95 -0.71
CA GLN A 61 20.62 -7.04 -0.71
C GLN A 61 20.05 -6.86 -2.12
N ARG A 62 20.93 -6.71 -3.13
CA ARG A 62 20.50 -6.63 -4.53
C ARG A 62 19.84 -7.93 -4.98
N ASP A 63 20.42 -9.07 -4.62
CA ASP A 63 19.89 -10.37 -5.01
C ASP A 63 18.55 -10.67 -4.32
N ALA A 64 18.43 -10.36 -3.02
CA ALA A 64 17.22 -10.54 -2.23
C ALA A 64 16.04 -9.73 -2.75
N ARG A 65 16.28 -8.52 -3.28
CA ARG A 65 15.24 -7.69 -3.94
C ARG A 65 14.60 -8.36 -5.14
N ASN A 66 15.28 -9.30 -5.79
CA ASN A 66 14.72 -10.04 -6.92
C ASN A 66 13.80 -11.19 -6.48
N ILE A 67 13.79 -11.55 -5.17
CA ILE A 67 12.87 -12.54 -4.63
C ILE A 67 11.47 -11.90 -4.55
N PRO A 68 10.43 -12.49 -5.18
CA PRO A 68 9.11 -11.89 -5.23
C PRO A 68 8.49 -11.59 -3.85
N SER A 69 8.74 -12.44 -2.85
CA SER A 69 8.24 -12.25 -1.49
C SER A 69 8.90 -11.04 -0.81
N VAL A 70 10.21 -10.88 -0.97
CA VAL A 70 10.99 -9.74 -0.45
C VAL A 70 10.60 -8.44 -1.18
N ALA A 71 10.48 -8.47 -2.51
CA ALA A 71 10.05 -7.31 -3.30
C ALA A 71 8.69 -6.76 -2.82
N LYS A 72 7.72 -7.64 -2.55
CA LYS A 72 6.42 -7.25 -2.00
C LYS A 72 6.51 -6.67 -0.59
N ALA A 73 7.39 -7.20 0.26
CA ALA A 73 7.62 -6.65 1.60
C ALA A 73 8.22 -5.24 1.53
N ILE A 74 9.16 -5.01 0.62
CA ILE A 74 9.74 -3.68 0.36
C ILE A 74 8.66 -2.71 -0.10
N GLU A 75 7.88 -3.07 -1.12
CA GLU A 75 6.82 -2.21 -1.66
C GLU A 75 5.77 -1.86 -0.59
N LYS A 76 5.37 -2.85 0.21
CA LYS A 76 4.44 -2.64 1.33
C LYS A 76 5.00 -1.62 2.33
N ARG A 77 6.27 -1.76 2.71
CA ARG A 77 6.92 -0.86 3.67
C ARG A 77 7.08 0.56 3.11
N GLU A 78 7.49 0.69 1.85
CA GLU A 78 7.58 2.00 1.19
C GLU A 78 6.21 2.69 1.12
N LYS A 79 5.16 1.91 0.87
CA LYS A 79 3.78 2.42 0.90
C LYS A 79 3.36 2.87 2.30
N GLU A 80 3.64 2.07 3.32
CA GLU A 80 3.32 2.42 4.71
C GLU A 80 4.07 3.68 5.18
N GLN A 81 5.33 3.85 4.77
CA GLN A 81 6.10 5.06 5.06
C GLN A 81 5.50 6.28 4.37
N ARG A 82 5.15 6.19 3.08
CA ARG A 82 4.47 7.28 2.36
C ARG A 82 3.11 7.62 2.98
N ASP A 83 2.33 6.61 3.33
CA ASP A 83 1.02 6.81 3.94
C ASP A 83 1.15 7.46 5.33
N ALA A 84 2.21 7.14 6.09
CA ALA A 84 2.52 7.78 7.37
C ALA A 84 2.97 9.24 7.21
N GLU A 85 3.86 9.53 6.25
CA GLU A 85 4.27 10.91 5.94
C GLU A 85 3.07 11.77 5.51
N VAL A 86 2.16 11.23 4.69
CA VAL A 86 0.94 11.93 4.28
C VAL A 86 0.01 12.19 5.47
N ARG A 87 -0.11 11.25 6.41
CA ARG A 87 -0.91 11.45 7.64
C ARG A 87 -0.31 12.53 8.54
N ASP A 88 1.00 12.51 8.74
CA ASP A 88 1.70 13.51 9.57
C ASP A 88 1.60 14.92 8.96
N LEU A 89 1.69 15.01 7.62
CA LEU A 89 1.39 16.24 6.87
C LEU A 89 -0.07 16.69 7.05
N LEU A 90 -1.04 15.79 6.97
CA LEU A 90 -2.46 16.13 7.16
C LEU A 90 -2.80 16.52 8.60
N GLU A 91 -2.13 15.94 9.59
CA GLU A 91 -2.34 16.23 11.02
C GLU A 91 -1.62 17.51 11.48
N SER A 92 -0.50 17.88 10.86
CA SER A 92 0.25 19.10 11.18
C SER A 92 -0.43 20.41 10.75
N GLY A 93 -1.56 20.35 10.03
CA GLY A 93 -2.37 21.52 9.67
C GLY A 93 -1.75 22.46 8.60
N ASP A 94 -0.46 22.36 8.34
CA ASP A 94 0.24 23.12 7.27
C ASP A 94 -0.03 22.56 5.86
N ALA A 95 -0.47 21.30 5.75
CA ALA A 95 -0.77 20.67 4.45
C ALA A 95 -2.02 21.23 3.77
N GLU A 96 -2.90 21.93 4.49
CA GLU A 96 -4.07 22.54 3.85
C GLU A 96 -3.65 23.60 2.82
N SER A 97 -2.50 24.25 3.00
CA SER A 97 -1.91 25.20 2.05
C SER A 97 -1.31 24.51 0.82
N ASP A 98 -0.42 23.54 1.00
CA ASP A 98 0.35 22.97 -0.13
C ASP A 98 -0.43 21.94 -0.92
N LEU A 99 -1.32 21.19 -0.26
CA LEU A 99 -2.21 20.25 -0.94
C LEU A 99 -3.30 21.00 -1.73
N GLN A 100 -3.84 22.11 -1.20
CA GLN A 100 -4.72 23.00 -1.97
C GLN A 100 -3.99 23.65 -3.15
N ARG A 101 -2.73 24.07 -2.98
CA ARG A 101 -1.90 24.59 -4.09
C ARG A 101 -1.68 23.55 -5.19
N GLN A 102 -1.38 22.31 -4.84
CA GLN A 102 -1.26 21.22 -5.81
C GLN A 102 -2.59 20.90 -6.49
N MET A 103 -3.70 20.88 -5.75
CA MET A 103 -5.03 20.66 -6.34
C MET A 103 -5.47 21.82 -7.23
N ALA A 104 -5.05 23.06 -6.95
CA ALA A 104 -5.38 24.23 -7.76
C ALA A 104 -4.75 24.19 -9.17
N THR A 105 -3.57 23.58 -9.33
CA THR A 105 -2.88 23.44 -10.62
C THR A 105 -3.34 22.23 -11.44
N MET A 106 -4.05 21.28 -10.82
CA MET A 106 -4.57 20.09 -11.49
C MET A 106 -5.86 20.38 -12.27
N ASN A 107 -6.09 19.64 -13.37
CA ASN A 107 -7.38 19.64 -14.04
C ASN A 107 -8.46 18.90 -13.18
N PRO A 108 -9.76 19.06 -13.46
CA PRO A 108 -10.83 18.45 -12.65
C PRO A 108 -10.74 16.92 -12.53
N GLU A 109 -10.35 16.22 -13.59
CA GLU A 109 -10.21 14.75 -13.57
C GLU A 109 -9.01 14.29 -12.72
N GLN A 110 -7.89 15.02 -12.80
CA GLN A 110 -6.70 14.78 -11.99
C GLN A 110 -6.98 15.03 -10.52
N ARG A 111 -7.75 16.06 -10.17
CA ARG A 111 -8.19 16.31 -8.78
C ARG A 111 -9.02 15.15 -8.23
N ILE A 112 -9.96 14.63 -9.02
CA ILE A 112 -10.80 13.49 -8.61
C ILE A 112 -9.95 12.24 -8.40
N ASN A 113 -9.02 11.95 -9.33
CA ASN A 113 -8.13 10.81 -9.23
C ASN A 113 -7.14 10.96 -8.05
N PHE A 114 -6.61 12.16 -7.84
CA PHE A 114 -5.75 12.49 -6.71
C PHE A 114 -6.49 12.34 -5.38
N ALA A 115 -7.71 12.88 -5.29
CA ALA A 115 -8.54 12.74 -4.10
C ALA A 115 -8.88 11.27 -3.81
N ARG A 116 -9.17 10.46 -4.84
CA ARG A 116 -9.45 9.03 -4.70
C ARG A 116 -8.21 8.25 -4.26
N LYS A 117 -7.04 8.53 -4.85
CA LYS A 117 -5.77 7.87 -4.50
C LYS A 117 -5.33 8.16 -3.07
N ASN A 118 -5.57 9.37 -2.58
CA ASN A 118 -5.18 9.80 -1.23
C ASN A 118 -6.30 9.66 -0.19
N GLY A 119 -7.42 9.00 -0.53
CA GLY A 119 -8.53 8.80 0.42
C GLY A 119 -9.26 10.09 0.85
N LEU A 120 -9.01 11.21 0.17
CA LEU A 120 -9.66 12.52 0.37
C LEU A 120 -11.02 12.60 -0.35
N ALA A 121 -11.23 11.74 -1.35
CA ALA A 121 -12.55 11.53 -1.91
C ALA A 121 -13.41 10.96 -0.78
N SER A 122 -14.29 11.83 -0.28
CA SER A 122 -15.25 11.57 0.78
C SER A 122 -15.64 10.10 0.82
N LYS A 123 -15.36 9.44 1.96
CA LYS A 123 -16.19 8.31 2.38
C LYS A 123 -17.64 8.69 2.05
N PRO A 124 -18.44 7.80 1.43
CA PRO A 124 -19.86 8.08 1.26
C PRO A 124 -20.36 8.60 2.61
N PRO A 125 -21.01 9.78 2.66
CA PRO A 125 -21.37 10.40 3.91
C PRO A 125 -22.05 9.34 4.77
N ALA A 126 -21.51 9.10 5.97
CA ALA A 126 -22.07 8.17 6.94
C ALA A 126 -23.58 8.38 6.96
N ASP A 127 -24.33 7.27 6.88
CA ASP A 127 -25.79 7.23 6.74
C ASP A 127 -26.42 8.48 7.32
N LYS A 128 -26.89 9.37 6.42
CA LYS A 128 -27.59 10.57 6.86
C LYS A 128 -28.69 10.10 7.80
N PRO A 129 -28.82 10.70 9.01
CA PRO A 129 -29.88 10.32 9.93
C PRO A 129 -31.21 10.34 9.16
N ALA A 130 -32.00 9.28 9.32
CA ALA A 130 -33.26 9.15 8.60
C ALA A 130 -34.07 10.43 8.81
N PRO A 131 -34.59 11.06 7.73
CA PRO A 131 -35.29 12.32 7.85
C PRO A 131 -36.48 12.16 8.79
N SER A 132 -36.70 13.16 9.64
CA SER A 132 -37.85 13.20 10.54
C SER A 132 -39.16 13.18 9.76
N ASN A 133 -40.25 12.81 10.43
CA ASN A 133 -41.57 12.74 9.78
C ASN A 133 -42.02 14.10 9.20
N GLU A 134 -41.62 15.22 9.82
CA GLU A 134 -41.90 16.56 9.31
C GLU A 134 -41.10 16.88 8.04
N GLU A 135 -39.84 16.47 7.98
CA GLU A 135 -38.99 16.66 6.80
C GLU A 135 -39.46 15.82 5.62
N LYS A 136 -39.92 14.59 5.88
CA LYS A 136 -40.56 13.73 4.87
C LYS A 136 -41.83 14.37 4.31
N ALA A 137 -42.70 14.92 5.16
CA ALA A 137 -43.93 15.58 4.73
C ALA A 137 -43.66 16.81 3.84
N ARG A 138 -42.66 17.63 4.20
CA ARG A 138 -42.24 18.78 3.38
C ARG A 138 -41.61 18.35 2.05
N ALA A 139 -40.78 17.30 2.07
CA ALA A 139 -40.13 16.78 0.87
C ALA A 139 -41.14 16.17 -0.12
N ILE A 140 -42.16 15.47 0.38
CA ILE A 140 -43.26 14.96 -0.44
C ILE A 140 -44.00 16.14 -1.08
N LYS A 141 -44.37 17.17 -0.33
CA LYS A 141 -45.06 18.37 -0.88
C LYS A 141 -44.26 19.02 -2.03
N LEU A 142 -42.94 19.17 -1.85
CA LEU A 142 -42.06 19.71 -2.89
C LEU A 142 -41.96 18.79 -4.12
N MET A 143 -42.02 17.47 -3.94
CA MET A 143 -42.03 16.51 -5.05
C MET A 143 -43.27 16.64 -5.95
N TRP A 144 -44.42 17.01 -5.38
CA TRP A 144 -45.64 17.29 -6.13
C TRP A 144 -45.52 18.57 -6.98
N GLU A 145 -44.72 19.54 -6.55
CA GLU A 145 -44.46 20.79 -7.27
C GLU A 145 -43.46 20.61 -8.44
N ILE A 146 -42.62 19.57 -8.39
CA ILE A 146 -41.68 19.25 -9.47
C ILE A 146 -42.43 18.64 -10.66
N GLN A 147 -42.40 19.32 -11.80
CA GLN A 147 -43.11 18.90 -13.02
C GLN A 147 -42.48 17.70 -13.73
N SER A 148 -41.14 17.57 -13.71
CA SER A 148 -40.47 16.51 -14.46
C SER A 148 -40.33 15.21 -13.63
N PRO A 149 -40.78 14.05 -14.16
CA PRO A 149 -40.71 12.78 -13.42
C PRO A 149 -39.27 12.36 -13.05
N GLN A 150 -38.31 12.68 -13.91
CA GLN A 150 -36.90 12.37 -13.70
C GLN A 150 -36.29 13.20 -12.56
N ALA A 151 -36.61 14.50 -12.48
CA ALA A 151 -36.15 15.34 -11.38
C ALA A 151 -36.83 14.95 -10.06
N ARG A 152 -38.11 14.53 -10.11
CA ARG A 152 -38.84 14.02 -8.95
C ARG A 152 -38.17 12.76 -8.38
N MET A 153 -37.80 11.81 -9.23
CA MET A 153 -37.09 10.58 -8.81
C MET A 153 -35.66 10.83 -8.33
N ALA A 154 -34.95 11.79 -8.93
CA ALA A 154 -33.62 12.20 -8.46
C ALA A 154 -33.69 12.85 -7.08
N TYR A 155 -34.70 13.69 -6.85
CA TYR A 155 -34.95 14.33 -5.56
C TYR A 155 -35.37 13.33 -4.48
N ALA A 156 -36.24 12.36 -4.81
CA ALA A 156 -36.65 11.29 -3.89
C ALA A 156 -35.45 10.48 -3.36
N ARG A 157 -34.54 10.09 -4.25
CA ARG A 157 -33.30 9.38 -3.90
C ARG A 157 -32.37 10.25 -3.04
N LYS A 158 -32.25 11.54 -3.38
CA LYS A 158 -31.45 12.50 -2.61
C LYS A 158 -31.94 12.67 -1.16
N MET A 159 -33.26 12.58 -0.97
CA MET A 159 -33.92 12.72 0.34
C MET A 159 -34.12 11.39 1.09
N GLY A 160 -33.74 10.24 0.51
CA GLY A 160 -33.89 8.93 1.15
C GLY A 160 -35.35 8.48 1.30
N ILE A 161 -36.22 8.89 0.38
CA ILE A 161 -37.65 8.55 0.37
C ILE A 161 -37.94 7.36 -0.59
N ALA A 162 -37.02 7.09 -1.52
CA ALA A 162 -37.10 6.04 -2.53
C ALA A 162 -35.87 5.11 -2.48
#